data_AF-A0A3R7VL47-F1
#
_entry.id   AF-A0A3R7VL47-F1
#
_cell.length_a   1.000
_cell.length_b   1.000
_cell.length_c   1.000
_cell.angle_alpha   90.00
_cell.angle_beta   90.00
_cell.angle_gamma   90.00
#
_symmetry.space_group_name_H-M   'P 1'
#
loop_
_entity.id
_entity.type
_entity.pdbx_description
1 polymer ?
#
loop_
_entity_poly.entity_id
_entity_poly.type
_entity_poly.pdbx_seq_one_letter_code
_entity_poly.pdbx_strand_id
1 'polypeptide(L)'
;MGVRFGVWQLGITDRFDYVTGYTEDTAFVNHSNRNQLPLPDDREYQLLLDVERVRARGLTLALSRPFGPLDFGVRATYYNDLFDLQ
;
A
#
# COMPACT_ATOMS: atom_id res chain seq x y z
N MET A 1 2.87 14.32 8.09
CA MET A 1 3.06 15.75 8.43
C MET A 1 4.51 16.16 8.19
N GLY A 2 4.83 17.42 7.92
CA GLY A 2 6.23 17.80 7.70
C GLY A 2 6.47 19.32 7.62
N VAL A 3 7.74 19.70 7.70
CA VAL A 3 8.23 21.09 7.67
C VAL A 3 9.12 21.27 6.45
N ARG A 4 8.99 22.41 5.77
CA ARG A 4 9.82 22.78 4.61
C ARG A 4 10.68 23.99 4.94
N PHE A 5 11.95 23.93 4.55
CA PHE A 5 12.87 25.06 4.62
C PHE A 5 13.68 25.17 3.33
N GLY A 6 13.38 26.20 2.54
CA GLY A 6 13.95 26.39 1.22
C GLY A 6 13.70 25.19 0.31
N VAL A 7 14.78 24.60 -0.20
CA VAL A 7 14.75 23.43 -1.09
C VAL A 7 14.55 22.11 -0.34
N TRP A 8 14.66 22.10 0.99
CA TRP A 8 14.57 20.90 1.81
C TRP A 8 13.19 20.76 2.45
N GLN A 9 12.73 19.51 2.56
CA GLN A 9 11.52 19.16 3.30
C GLN A 9 11.78 17.91 4.13
N LEU A 10 11.44 17.98 5.41
CA LEU A 10 11.46 16.85 6.33
C LEU A 10 10.02 16.53 6.74
N GLY A 11 9.67 15.26 6.84
CA GLY A 11 8.35 14.85 7.27
C GLY A 11 8.31 13.49 7.93
N ILE A 12 7.17 13.20 8.52
CA ILE A 12 6.76 11.89 9.03
C ILE A 12 5.62 11.39 8.14
N THR A 13 5.73 10.15 7.71
CA THR A 13 4.72 9.41 6.96
C THR A 13 4.15 8.30 7.84
N ASP A 14 2.84 8.09 7.74
CA ASP A 14 2.12 6.98 8.36
C ASP A 14 1.21 6.41 7.27
N ARG A 15 1.38 5.14 6.94
CA ARG A 15 0.66 4.43 5.87
C ARG A 15 -0.03 3.23 6.48
N PHE A 16 -1.27 3.00 6.05
CA PHE A 16 -2.07 1.86 6.45
C PHE A 16 -2.44 1.06 5.20
N ASP A 17 -2.04 -0.20 5.14
CA ASP A 17 -2.30 -1.11 4.02
C ASP A 17 -3.03 -2.36 4.52
N TYR A 18 -3.82 -2.96 3.63
CA TYR A 18 -4.42 -4.27 3.84
C TYR A 18 -3.75 -5.25 2.88
N VAL A 19 -3.13 -6.29 3.43
CA VAL A 19 -2.56 -7.39 2.64
C VAL A 19 -3.45 -8.60 2.83
N THR A 20 -3.94 -9.15 1.73
CA THR A 20 -4.82 -10.31 1.73
C THR A 20 -4.03 -11.55 1.32
N GLY A 21 -3.99 -12.56 2.18
CA GLY A 21 -3.55 -13.90 1.82
C GLY A 21 -4.66 -14.62 1.08
N TYR A 22 -4.49 -14.85 -0.23
CA TYR A 22 -5.44 -15.64 -1.01
C TYR A 22 -5.00 -17.10 -1.05
N THR A 23 -5.92 -18.01 -0.71
CA THR A 23 -5.81 -19.41 -1.12
C THR A 23 -6.13 -19.54 -2.61
N GLU A 24 -5.69 -20.62 -3.25
CA GLU A 24 -5.93 -20.86 -4.70
C GLU A 24 -7.42 -20.72 -5.07
N ASP A 25 -8.30 -21.30 -4.25
CA ASP A 25 -9.75 -21.20 -4.44
C ASP A 25 -10.27 -19.76 -4.29
N THR A 26 -9.76 -18.99 -3.33
CA THR A 26 -10.17 -17.60 -3.13
C THR A 26 -9.70 -16.71 -4.30
N ALA A 27 -8.50 -16.94 -4.81
CA ALA A 27 -7.98 -16.24 -5.98
C ALA A 27 -8.83 -16.52 -7.22
N PHE A 28 -9.24 -17.78 -7.41
CA PHE A 28 -10.13 -18.19 -8.48
C PHE A 28 -11.51 -17.52 -8.37
N VAL A 29 -12.10 -17.48 -7.17
CA VAL A 29 -13.40 -16.82 -6.91
C VAL A 29 -13.32 -15.30 -7.10
N ASN A 30 -12.24 -14.63 -6.68
CA ASN A 30 -12.08 -13.19 -6.90
C ASN A 30 -11.93 -12.88 -8.41
N HIS A 31 -11.15 -13.70 -9.13
CA HIS A 31 -11.00 -13.59 -10.58
C HIS A 31 -12.32 -13.84 -11.32
N SER A 32 -13.12 -14.84 -10.91
CA SER A 32 -14.41 -15.12 -11.53
C SER A 32 -15.40 -13.98 -11.33
N ASN A 33 -15.44 -13.36 -10.14
CA ASN A 33 -16.27 -12.18 -9.88
C ASN A 33 -15.86 -10.99 -10.77
N ARG A 34 -14.55 -10.76 -10.95
CA ARG A 34 -14.06 -9.72 -11.88
C ARG A 34 -14.41 -9.99 -13.34
N ASN A 35 -14.46 -11.26 -13.77
CA ASN A 35 -14.70 -11.64 -15.16
C ASN A 35 -16.13 -12.14 -15.43
N GLN A 36 -17.02 -12.06 -14.44
CA GLN A 36 -18.42 -12.52 -14.50
C GLN A 36 -18.59 -13.96 -15.03
N LEU A 37 -17.59 -14.81 -14.82
CA LEU A 37 -17.69 -16.23 -15.20
C LEU A 37 -18.56 -16.95 -14.17
N PRO A 38 -19.55 -17.75 -14.60
CA PRO A 38 -20.40 -18.48 -13.69
C PRO A 38 -19.56 -19.46 -12.86
N LEU A 39 -19.82 -19.49 -11.54
CA LEU A 39 -19.17 -20.41 -10.62
C LEU A 39 -19.77 -21.82 -10.81
N PRO A 40 -18.96 -22.89 -10.66
CA PRO A 40 -19.50 -24.25 -10.61
C PRO A 40 -20.40 -24.44 -9.38
N ASP A 41 -21.62 -24.91 -9.60
CA ASP A 41 -22.62 -25.10 -8.53
C ASP A 41 -22.39 -26.39 -7.70
N ASP A 42 -21.39 -27.20 -8.06
CA ASP A 42 -21.10 -28.51 -7.47
C ASP A 42 -20.05 -28.48 -6.36
N ARG A 43 -19.57 -27.30 -5.96
CA ARG A 43 -18.49 -27.12 -4.98
C ARG A 43 -18.92 -26.26 -3.80
N GLU A 44 -18.68 -26.76 -2.59
CA GLU A 44 -18.85 -26.00 -1.35
C GLU A 44 -17.50 -25.38 -0.96
N TYR A 45 -17.43 -24.05 -0.96
CA TYR A 45 -16.19 -23.32 -0.70
C TYR A 45 -16.20 -22.71 0.69
N GLN A 46 -15.21 -23.06 1.52
CA GLN A 46 -14.92 -22.31 2.74
C GLN A 46 -13.96 -21.16 2.39
N LEU A 47 -14.52 -19.97 2.22
CA LEU A 47 -13.77 -18.75 1.98
C LEU A 47 -13.16 -18.23 3.28
N LEU A 48 -11.85 -18.46 3.44
CA LEU A 48 -11.05 -17.90 4.52
C LEU A 48 -10.23 -16.75 3.93
N LEU A 49 -10.69 -15.52 4.16
CA LEU A 49 -9.95 -14.31 3.81
C LEU A 49 -9.04 -13.95 4.98
N ASP A 50 -7.75 -14.26 4.84
CA ASP A 50 -6.75 -13.80 5.79
C ASP A 50 -6.36 -12.36 5.43
N VAL A 51 -6.71 -11.41 6.31
CA VAL A 51 -6.49 -9.98 6.09
C VAL A 51 -5.51 -9.49 7.14
N GLU A 52 -4.26 -9.33 6.73
CA GLU A 52 -3.22 -8.74 7.55
C GLU A 52 -3.26 -7.22 7.40
N ARG A 53 -3.35 -6.50 8.53
CA ARG A 53 -3.34 -5.04 8.51
C ARG A 53 -1.91 -4.58 8.76
N VAL A 54 -1.30 -3.96 7.77
CA VAL A 54 0.07 -3.47 7.90
C VAL A 54 0.05 -1.97 8.11
N ARG A 55 0.66 -1.51 9.20
CA ARG A 55 0.94 -0.09 9.44
C ARG A 55 2.42 0.18 9.30
N ALA A 56 2.76 1.08 8.39
CA ALA A 56 4.13 1.52 8.17
C ALA A 56 4.31 2.99 8.58
N ARG A 57 5.23 3.26 9.51
CA ARG A 57 5.61 4.62 9.91
C ARG A 57 7.05 4.92 9.52
N GLY A 58 7.27 6.10 8.99
CA GLY A 58 8.57 6.46 8.45
C GLY A 58 8.89 7.94 8.47
N LEU A 59 10.18 8.23 8.31
CA LEU A 59 10.69 9.58 8.10
C LEU A 59 10.93 9.79 6.62
N THR A 60 10.49 10.94 6.13
CA THR A 60 10.63 11.36 4.74
C THR A 60 11.55 12.56 4.67
N LEU A 61 12.58 12.47 3.83
CA LEU A 61 13.42 13.59 3.42
C LEU A 61 13.18 13.86 1.94
N ALA A 62 12.96 15.12 1.58
CA ALA A 62 12.82 15.53 0.20
C ALA A 62 13.65 16.78 -0.09
N LEU A 63 14.18 16.83 -1.31
CA LEU A 63 14.85 17.98 -1.90
C LEU A 63 14.09 18.36 -3.17
N SER A 64 13.69 19.61 -3.31
CA SER A 64 13.06 20.12 -4.53
C SER A 64 13.73 21.42 -4.96
N ARG A 65 14.09 21.50 -6.25
CA ARG A 65 14.72 22.66 -6.86
C ARG A 65 13.99 23.06 -8.15
N PRO A 66 13.66 24.35 -8.30
CA PRO A 66 13.17 24.89 -9.56
C PRO A 66 14.29 24.97 -10.59
N PHE A 67 13.98 24.57 -11.81
CA PHE A 67 14.80 24.73 -13.01
C PHE A 67 13.93 25.37 -14.11
N GLY A 68 13.87 26.71 -14.10
CA GLY A 68 13.03 27.49 -15.02
C GLY A 68 11.54 27.27 -14.73
N PRO A 69 10.72 26.87 -15.72
CA PRO A 69 9.29 26.59 -15.50
C PRO A 69 9.02 25.21 -14.87
N LEU A 70 10.05 24.37 -14.67
CA LEU A 70 9.92 23.01 -14.15
C LEU A 70 10.47 22.93 -12.73
N ASP A 71 9.80 22.17 -11.85
CA ASP A 71 10.31 21.82 -10.53
C ASP A 71 10.77 20.35 -10.52
N PHE A 72 12.04 20.13 -10.19
CA PHE A 72 12.59 18.80 -10.00
C PHE A 72 12.71 18.50 -8.52
N GLY A 73 12.26 17.32 -8.11
CA GLY A 73 12.30 16.90 -6.71
C GLY A 73 12.66 15.43 -6.54
N VAL A 74 13.47 15.16 -5.52
CA VAL A 74 13.79 13.81 -5.07
C VAL A 74 13.25 13.65 -3.65
N ARG A 75 12.63 12.50 -3.38
CA ARG A 75 12.08 12.15 -2.07
C ARG A 75 12.54 10.75 -1.69
N ALA A 76 13.11 10.61 -0.50
CA ALA A 76 13.42 9.34 0.12
C ALA A 76 12.58 9.18 1.39
N THR A 77 12.04 7.99 1.61
CA THR A 77 11.31 7.65 2.85
C THR A 77 11.91 6.39 3.44
N TYR A 78 12.24 6.45 4.72
CA TYR A 78 12.72 5.32 5.50
C TYR A 78 11.65 4.92 6.50
N TYR A 79 11.19 3.68 6.43
CA TYR A 79 10.20 3.12 7.35
C TYR A 79 10.93 2.46 8.52
N ASN A 80 10.66 2.94 9.73
CA ASN A 80 11.27 2.42 10.96
C ASN A 80 10.39 1.36 11.61
N ASP A 81 9.07 1.52 11.49
CA ASP A 81 8.12 0.59 12.09
C ASP A 81 7.23 0.00 11.00
N LEU A 82 7.30 -1.33 10.87
CA LEU A 82 6.32 -2.16 10.18
C LEU A 82 5.59 -2.95 11.25
N PHE A 83 4.36 -2.56 11.55
CA PHE A 83 3.50 -3.30 12.46
C PHE A 83 2.56 -4.16 11.65
N ASP A 84 2.59 -5.46 11.91
CA ASP A 84 1.47 -6.34 11.65
C ASP A 84 0.44 -6.12 12.77
N LEU A 85 -0.72 -5.60 12.39
CA LEU A 85 -1.87 -5.39 13.27
C LEU A 85 -2.84 -6.55 13.05
N GLN A 86 -2.63 -7.61 13.82
CA GLN A 86 -3.55 -8.76 13.93
C GLN A 86 -4.95 -8.33 14.40
#